data_AF-A0A067RMU6-F1
#
_entry.id   AF-A0A067RMU6-F1
#
_cell.length_a   1.000
_cell.length_b   1.000
_cell.length_c   1.000
_cell.angle_alpha   90.00
_cell.angle_beta   90.00
_cell.angle_gamma   90.00
#
_symmetry.space_group_name_H-M   'P 1'
#
loop_
_entity.id
_entity.type
_entity.pdbx_description
1 polymer ?
#
loop_
_entity_poly.entity_id
_entity_poly.type
_entity_poly.pdbx_seq_one_letter_code
_entity_poly.pdbx_strand_id
1 'polypeptide(L)'
;MPEGRNALLVKEYLWPSGVVPYVFHSNFTEDEKAKVKAGMKGIQEKTCVKFVPHTSEADYIEFRKDPQLGCGAMVGRRPGRGFPMAVNYQAPECLQTTGTIQHELLHVLGLFHEQARPDRDNYVTVLWDNIIPEFKNNFVKAPDDVATTYNVPYDYKSLMHYHNTAYSKNGKNTIVAKNDTSLILGQVEGPTEGDIKKIRKLYNCINAQESTLILPWVFKWLSSKKNVKL
;
A
#
# COMPACT_ATOMS: atom_id res chain seq x y z
N MET A 1 5.15 22.81 -10.94
CA MET A 1 4.33 21.64 -11.32
C MET A 1 4.10 20.82 -10.06
N PRO A 2 2.91 20.29 -9.74
CA PRO A 2 2.72 19.55 -8.49
C PRO A 2 3.54 18.25 -8.52
N GLU A 3 4.51 18.13 -7.62
CA GLU A 3 5.48 17.04 -7.54
C GLU A 3 4.95 15.86 -6.71
N GLY A 4 5.23 14.64 -7.17
CA GLY A 4 5.13 13.42 -6.39
C GLY A 4 3.75 12.75 -6.40
N ARG A 5 3.68 11.53 -6.94
CA ARG A 5 2.46 10.71 -7.03
C ARG A 5 2.75 9.21 -6.87
N ASN A 6 2.28 8.52 -5.81
CA ASN A 6 2.34 7.04 -5.69
C ASN A 6 1.26 6.38 -4.81
N ALA A 7 0.19 7.09 -4.52
CA ALA A 7 -1.01 6.57 -3.90
C ALA A 7 -2.20 6.84 -4.84
N LEU A 8 -3.12 5.90 -4.96
CA LEU A 8 -4.26 5.99 -5.88
C LEU A 8 -5.10 7.25 -5.65
N LEU A 9 -5.30 8.04 -6.69
CA LEU A 9 -6.07 9.29 -6.63
C LEU A 9 -7.57 9.06 -6.83
N VAL A 10 -7.92 8.06 -7.63
CA VAL A 10 -9.29 7.81 -8.11
C VAL A 10 -10.08 7.02 -7.05
N LYS A 11 -11.07 7.67 -6.44
CA LYS A 11 -11.84 7.12 -5.31
C LYS A 11 -12.64 5.86 -5.65
N GLU A 12 -13.05 5.66 -6.91
CA GLU A 12 -13.79 4.45 -7.32
C GLU A 12 -12.96 3.17 -7.15
N TYR A 13 -11.63 3.28 -7.13
CA TYR A 13 -10.73 2.15 -6.94
C TYR A 13 -10.27 1.99 -5.48
N LEU A 14 -10.75 2.82 -4.54
CA LEU A 14 -10.53 2.60 -3.10
C LEU A 14 -11.60 1.70 -2.52
N TRP A 15 -11.23 0.88 -1.55
CA TRP A 15 -12.19 0.01 -0.85
C TRP A 15 -13.20 0.82 -0.05
N PRO A 16 -14.52 0.52 -0.13
CA PRO A 16 -15.52 1.32 0.59
C PRO A 16 -15.25 1.24 2.09
N SER A 17 -15.23 2.39 2.76
CA SER A 17 -14.97 2.49 4.20
C SER A 17 -13.65 1.84 4.66
N GLY A 18 -12.70 1.61 3.75
CA GLY A 18 -11.46 0.89 4.06
C GLY A 18 -11.64 -0.57 4.46
N VAL A 19 -12.74 -1.21 4.06
CA VAL A 19 -13.02 -2.61 4.32
C VAL A 19 -12.66 -3.46 3.11
N VAL A 20 -11.74 -4.41 3.30
CA VAL A 20 -11.26 -5.34 2.27
C VAL A 20 -11.74 -6.75 2.63
N PRO A 21 -12.81 -7.25 2.00
CA PRO A 21 -13.25 -8.63 2.17
C PRO A 21 -12.25 -9.59 1.50
N TYR A 22 -11.97 -10.73 2.13
CA TYR A 22 -11.01 -11.69 1.61
C TYR A 22 -11.44 -13.16 1.78
N VAL A 23 -10.91 -14.01 0.91
CA VAL A 23 -10.90 -15.47 1.06
C VAL A 23 -9.49 -16.02 0.84
N PHE A 24 -9.24 -17.22 1.35
CA PHE A 24 -8.03 -17.99 1.01
C PHE A 24 -8.41 -19.10 0.03
N HIS A 25 -7.61 -19.27 -1.01
CA HIS A 25 -7.69 -20.47 -1.84
C HIS A 25 -7.45 -21.72 -0.98
N SER A 26 -8.05 -22.85 -1.36
CA SER A 26 -8.07 -24.09 -0.57
C SER A 26 -6.70 -24.70 -0.29
N ASN A 27 -5.69 -24.34 -1.07
CA ASN A 27 -4.32 -24.84 -0.94
C ASN A 27 -3.47 -24.13 0.12
N PHE A 28 -4.01 -23.16 0.87
CA PHE A 28 -3.34 -22.55 2.03
C PHE A 28 -3.43 -23.43 3.27
N THR A 29 -2.30 -23.68 3.93
CA THR A 29 -2.26 -24.30 5.27
C THR A 29 -2.69 -23.30 6.35
N GLU A 30 -3.05 -23.78 7.53
CA GLU A 30 -3.41 -22.88 8.65
C GLU A 30 -2.25 -21.99 9.08
N ASP A 31 -1.01 -22.49 9.02
CA ASP A 31 0.19 -21.70 9.32
C ASP A 31 0.39 -20.56 8.31
N GLU A 32 0.18 -20.83 7.03
CA GLU A 32 0.26 -19.79 5.99
C GLU A 32 -0.86 -18.76 6.13
N LYS A 33 -2.09 -19.19 6.44
CA LYS A 33 -3.20 -18.28 6.76
C LYS A 33 -2.86 -17.41 7.97
N ALA A 34 -2.23 -17.98 9.00
CA ALA A 34 -1.81 -17.24 10.20
C ALA A 34 -0.78 -16.15 9.86
N LYS A 35 0.20 -16.44 8.98
CA LYS A 35 1.17 -15.45 8.50
C LYS A 35 0.51 -14.28 7.76
N VAL A 36 -0.40 -14.59 6.82
CA VAL A 36 -1.13 -13.54 6.08
C VAL A 36 -1.99 -12.70 7.04
N LYS A 37 -2.69 -13.33 7.97
CA LYS A 37 -3.47 -12.63 9.02
C LYS A 37 -2.60 -11.77 9.92
N ALA A 38 -1.37 -12.18 10.23
CA ALA A 38 -0.42 -11.35 10.99
C ALA A 38 0.00 -10.10 10.19
N GLY A 39 0.26 -10.24 8.88
CA GLY A 39 0.50 -9.11 7.98
C GLY A 39 -0.65 -8.13 7.95
N MET A 40 -1.89 -8.62 7.81
CA MET A 40 -3.11 -7.81 7.90
C MET A 40 -3.19 -7.08 9.24
N LYS A 41 -3.01 -7.78 10.37
CA LYS A 41 -3.06 -7.21 11.72
C LYS A 41 -2.11 -6.03 11.87
N GLY A 42 -0.85 -6.15 11.41
CA GLY A 42 0.12 -5.06 11.50
C GLY A 42 -0.29 -3.77 10.75
N ILE A 43 -1.05 -3.87 9.66
CA ILE A 43 -1.61 -2.70 8.96
C ILE A 43 -2.84 -2.16 9.71
N GLN A 44 -3.72 -3.04 10.17
CA GLN A 44 -4.96 -2.67 10.88
C GLN A 44 -4.70 -1.99 12.23
N GLU A 45 -3.57 -2.27 12.89
CA GLU A 45 -3.19 -1.63 14.15
C GLU A 45 -2.73 -0.18 13.95
N LYS A 46 -2.21 0.13 12.77
CA LYS A 46 -1.66 1.45 12.45
C LYS A 46 -2.63 2.31 11.63
N THR A 47 -3.73 1.75 11.15
CA THR A 47 -4.67 2.41 10.23
C THR A 47 -6.13 2.09 10.62
N CYS A 48 -7.08 2.73 9.96
CA CYS A 48 -8.50 2.44 10.13
C CYS A 48 -9.02 1.32 9.20
N VAL A 49 -8.17 0.84 8.27
CA VAL A 49 -8.51 -0.22 7.32
C VAL A 49 -8.82 -1.52 8.07
N LYS A 50 -9.73 -2.33 7.52
CA LYS A 50 -10.09 -3.66 8.02
C LYS A 50 -10.05 -4.70 6.91
N PHE A 51 -9.44 -5.83 7.19
CA PHE A 51 -9.53 -7.05 6.38
C PHE A 51 -10.54 -7.98 7.05
N VAL A 52 -11.58 -8.37 6.32
CA VAL A 52 -12.68 -9.18 6.88
C VAL A 52 -12.89 -10.44 6.05
N PRO A 53 -13.28 -11.58 6.65
CA PRO A 53 -13.71 -12.73 5.88
C PRO A 53 -14.87 -12.35 4.97
N HIS A 54 -14.74 -12.66 3.68
CA HIS A 54 -15.79 -12.41 2.70
C HIS A 54 -17.04 -13.24 3.00
N THR A 55 -18.20 -12.63 2.77
CA THR A 55 -19.52 -13.25 2.88
C THR A 55 -20.31 -13.12 1.58
N SER A 56 -20.69 -11.89 1.23
CA SER A 56 -21.60 -11.58 0.11
C SER A 56 -21.22 -10.29 -0.62
N GLU A 57 -20.10 -9.66 -0.24
CA GLU A 57 -19.59 -8.45 -0.86
C GLU A 57 -19.24 -8.68 -2.33
N ALA A 58 -19.69 -7.79 -3.21
CA ALA A 58 -19.48 -7.94 -4.65
C ALA A 58 -17.99 -7.92 -5.06
N ASP A 59 -17.19 -7.10 -4.37
CA ASP A 59 -15.76 -6.99 -4.58
C ASP A 59 -15.02 -7.55 -3.37
N TYR A 60 -14.09 -8.45 -3.59
CA TYR A 60 -13.26 -9.06 -2.56
C TYR A 60 -11.95 -9.58 -3.17
N ILE A 61 -10.97 -9.87 -2.31
CA ILE A 61 -9.70 -10.46 -2.72
C ILE A 61 -9.67 -11.96 -2.44
N GLU A 62 -8.95 -12.71 -3.26
CA GLU A 62 -8.60 -14.10 -3.01
C GLU A 62 -7.08 -14.24 -2.94
N PHE A 63 -6.59 -14.75 -1.81
CA PHE A 63 -5.19 -15.14 -1.69
C PHE A 63 -4.94 -16.47 -2.40
N ARG A 64 -3.94 -16.49 -3.28
CA ARG A 64 -3.55 -17.67 -4.09
C ARG A 64 -2.04 -17.94 -3.94
N LYS A 65 -1.62 -19.15 -4.33
CA LYS A 65 -0.21 -19.61 -4.35
C LYS A 65 0.13 -20.24 -5.68
N ASP A 66 0.01 -19.47 -6.75
CA ASP A 66 0.45 -19.90 -8.08
C ASP A 66 1.98 -19.82 -8.15
N PRO A 67 2.68 -20.95 -8.39
CA PRO A 67 4.14 -20.97 -8.45
C PRO A 67 4.72 -20.25 -9.68
N GLN A 68 3.90 -19.86 -10.67
CA GLN A 68 4.36 -19.20 -11.89
C GLN A 68 4.31 -17.67 -11.80
N LEU A 69 3.63 -17.10 -10.80
CA LEU A 69 3.29 -15.67 -10.76
C LEU A 69 4.10 -14.85 -9.76
N GLY A 70 4.95 -15.45 -8.91
CA GLY A 70 5.72 -14.72 -7.90
C GLY A 70 4.84 -14.06 -6.83
N CYS A 71 5.33 -13.01 -6.17
CA CYS A 71 4.53 -12.17 -5.28
C CYS A 71 3.86 -11.06 -6.10
N GLY A 72 2.56 -10.84 -5.92
CA GLY A 72 1.90 -9.77 -6.67
C GLY A 72 0.43 -9.52 -6.33
N ALA A 73 0.05 -8.26 -6.36
CA ALA A 73 -1.32 -7.79 -6.29
C ALA A 73 -1.56 -6.62 -7.26
N MET A 74 -2.81 -6.45 -7.70
CA MET A 74 -3.21 -5.22 -8.38
C MET A 74 -3.31 -4.06 -7.40
N VAL A 75 -3.06 -2.84 -7.90
CA VAL A 75 -3.20 -1.62 -7.12
C VAL A 75 -4.68 -1.22 -7.02
N GLY A 76 -5.21 -1.19 -5.79
CA GLY A 76 -6.59 -0.79 -5.48
C GLY A 76 -7.66 -1.85 -5.81
N ARG A 77 -8.91 -1.55 -5.45
CA ARG A 77 -10.12 -2.34 -5.74
C ARG A 77 -10.41 -2.34 -7.25
N ARG A 78 -11.03 -3.40 -7.75
CA ARG A 78 -11.61 -3.50 -9.11
C ARG A 78 -13.13 -3.66 -9.03
N PRO A 79 -13.90 -2.56 -9.02
CA PRO A 79 -15.34 -2.62 -8.78
C PRO A 79 -16.10 -3.34 -9.89
N GLY A 80 -17.12 -4.11 -9.51
CA GLY A 80 -18.09 -4.69 -10.43
C GLY A 80 -17.54 -5.80 -11.32
N ARG A 81 -16.41 -6.40 -10.92
CA ARG A 81 -15.76 -7.46 -11.69
C ARG A 81 -16.54 -8.77 -11.69
N GLY A 82 -17.34 -9.03 -10.64
CA GLY A 82 -18.13 -10.25 -10.49
C GLY A 82 -17.32 -11.49 -10.08
N PHE A 83 -16.03 -11.34 -9.80
CA PHE A 83 -15.13 -12.41 -9.33
C PHE A 83 -13.92 -11.81 -8.58
N PRO A 84 -13.23 -12.58 -7.71
CA PRO A 84 -12.25 -12.01 -6.81
C PRO A 84 -11.03 -11.44 -7.51
N MET A 85 -10.45 -10.41 -6.91
CA MET A 85 -9.11 -9.95 -7.24
C MET A 85 -8.07 -10.87 -6.61
N ALA A 86 -7.17 -11.41 -7.43
CA ALA A 86 -6.12 -12.30 -6.93
C ALA A 86 -5.01 -11.48 -6.23
N VAL A 87 -4.56 -11.99 -5.08
CA VAL A 87 -3.28 -11.64 -4.45
C VAL A 87 -2.45 -12.90 -4.43
N ASN A 88 -1.36 -12.94 -5.18
CA ASN A 88 -0.51 -14.12 -5.26
C ASN A 88 0.62 -14.03 -4.25
N TYR A 89 0.76 -15.08 -3.45
CA TYR A 89 1.90 -15.32 -2.59
C TYR A 89 2.51 -16.66 -2.97
N GLN A 90 3.42 -16.65 -3.95
CA GLN A 90 4.24 -17.84 -4.24
C GLN A 90 4.89 -18.34 -2.95
N ALA A 91 4.64 -19.59 -2.60
CA ALA A 91 5.21 -20.22 -1.43
C ALA A 91 6.44 -21.07 -1.81
N PRO A 92 7.48 -21.09 -0.96
CA PRO A 92 7.53 -20.45 0.35
C PRO A 92 7.88 -18.95 0.32
N GLU A 93 8.46 -18.43 -0.76
CA GLU A 93 9.22 -17.17 -0.78
C GLU A 93 8.41 -15.96 -0.30
N CYS A 94 7.20 -15.75 -0.81
CA CYS A 94 6.37 -14.59 -0.47
C CYS A 94 5.77 -14.66 0.94
N LEU A 95 5.83 -15.83 1.57
CA LEU A 95 5.30 -16.09 2.92
C LEU A 95 6.43 -16.26 3.96
N GLN A 96 7.67 -15.91 3.61
CA GLN A 96 8.80 -15.96 4.55
C GLN A 96 8.83 -14.75 5.47
N THR A 97 8.48 -13.56 4.99
CA THR A 97 8.55 -12.32 5.76
C THR A 97 7.21 -11.61 5.83
N THR A 98 6.92 -11.01 6.98
CA THR A 98 5.72 -10.19 7.18
C THR A 98 5.72 -8.97 6.26
N GLY A 99 6.89 -8.37 5.98
CA GLY A 99 7.00 -7.22 5.08
C GLY A 99 6.60 -7.56 3.64
N THR A 100 7.01 -8.71 3.10
CA THR A 100 6.57 -9.12 1.74
C THR A 100 5.05 -9.30 1.67
N ILE A 101 4.45 -9.91 2.69
CA ILE A 101 2.98 -9.99 2.78
C ILE A 101 2.37 -8.59 2.78
N GLN A 102 2.89 -7.69 3.63
CA GLN A 102 2.38 -6.33 3.76
C GLN A 102 2.57 -5.50 2.49
N HIS A 103 3.63 -5.72 1.72
CA HIS A 103 3.86 -5.06 0.43
C HIS A 103 2.69 -5.27 -0.52
N GLU A 104 2.27 -6.53 -0.71
CA GLU A 104 1.14 -6.84 -1.58
C GLU A 104 -0.19 -6.32 -1.02
N LEU A 105 -0.35 -6.31 0.31
CA LEU A 105 -1.53 -5.69 0.93
C LEU A 105 -1.56 -4.18 0.73
N LEU A 106 -0.41 -3.50 0.75
CA LEU A 106 -0.33 -2.07 0.44
C LEU A 106 -0.69 -1.76 -1.02
N HIS A 107 -0.33 -2.65 -1.96
CA HIS A 107 -0.87 -2.58 -3.33
C HIS A 107 -2.40 -2.69 -3.34
N VAL A 108 -2.97 -3.71 -2.69
CA VAL A 108 -4.44 -3.88 -2.58
C VAL A 108 -5.11 -2.61 -2.05
N LEU A 109 -4.47 -1.91 -1.12
CA LEU A 109 -4.98 -0.68 -0.52
C LEU A 109 -4.79 0.57 -1.38
N GLY A 110 -4.01 0.50 -2.45
CA GLY A 110 -3.88 1.56 -3.44
C GLY A 110 -2.52 2.25 -3.48
N LEU A 111 -1.46 1.68 -2.92
CA LEU A 111 -0.11 2.21 -3.11
C LEU A 111 0.55 1.62 -4.37
N PHE A 112 1.13 2.50 -5.18
CA PHE A 112 2.08 2.13 -6.22
C PHE A 112 3.49 2.04 -5.62
N HIS A 113 4.41 1.43 -6.36
CA HIS A 113 5.81 1.42 -5.95
C HIS A 113 6.39 2.85 -5.79
N GLU A 114 7.25 3.05 -4.79
CA GLU A 114 7.82 4.37 -4.48
C GLU A 114 8.70 4.89 -5.63
N GLN A 115 9.47 4.02 -6.31
CA GLN A 115 10.28 4.42 -7.47
C GLN A 115 9.46 4.74 -8.72
N ALA A 116 8.15 4.48 -8.71
CA ALA A 116 7.24 4.87 -9.78
C ALA A 116 6.75 6.31 -9.64
N ARG A 117 7.12 7.05 -8.59
CA ARG A 117 6.67 8.44 -8.45
C ARG A 117 7.11 9.31 -9.64
N PRO A 118 6.28 10.24 -10.13
CA PRO A 118 6.66 11.23 -11.15
C PRO A 118 7.91 12.05 -10.81
N ASP A 119 8.13 12.35 -9.53
CA ASP A 119 9.28 13.09 -8.99
C ASP A 119 10.49 12.20 -8.66
N ARG A 120 10.43 10.87 -8.92
CA ARG A 120 11.49 9.92 -8.53
C ARG A 120 12.86 10.28 -9.10
N ASP A 121 12.91 10.89 -10.28
CA ASP A 121 14.17 11.29 -10.91
C ASP A 121 14.88 12.43 -10.14
N ASN A 122 14.27 13.04 -9.14
CA ASN A 122 14.96 13.95 -8.20
C ASN A 122 15.73 13.20 -7.10
N TYR A 123 15.41 11.93 -6.87
CA TYR A 123 15.87 11.14 -5.71
C TYR A 123 16.71 9.92 -6.11
N VAL A 124 16.36 9.28 -7.23
CA VAL A 124 17.02 8.06 -7.70
C VAL A 124 17.42 8.16 -9.17
N THR A 125 18.40 7.35 -9.55
CA THR A 125 18.79 7.13 -10.95
C THR A 125 18.48 5.68 -11.32
N VAL A 126 17.72 5.50 -12.40
CA VAL A 126 17.47 4.17 -12.99
C VAL A 126 18.58 3.85 -13.99
N LEU A 127 19.26 2.73 -13.77
CA LEU A 127 20.36 2.22 -14.61
C LEU A 127 19.81 1.26 -15.66
N TRP A 128 19.20 1.82 -16.69
CA TRP A 128 18.43 1.09 -17.72
C TRP A 128 19.18 -0.04 -18.41
N ASP A 129 20.50 0.06 -18.52
CA ASP A 129 21.32 -0.96 -19.16
C ASP A 129 21.46 -2.23 -18.33
N ASN A 130 21.29 -2.16 -17.00
CA ASN A 130 21.33 -3.32 -16.12
C ASN A 130 20.00 -4.06 -16.04
N ILE A 131 18.91 -3.49 -16.57
CA ILE A 131 17.55 -4.06 -16.48
C ILE A 131 17.33 -5.09 -17.60
N ILE A 132 16.75 -6.23 -17.24
CA ILE A 132 16.24 -7.23 -18.18
C ILE A 132 15.24 -6.56 -19.14
N PRO A 133 15.42 -6.62 -20.49
CA PRO A 133 14.64 -5.85 -21.45
C PRO A 133 13.12 -5.93 -21.26
N GLU A 134 12.60 -7.11 -20.94
CA GLU A 134 11.18 -7.42 -20.76
C GLU A 134 10.57 -6.72 -19.54
N PHE A 135 11.40 -6.36 -18.55
CA PHE A 135 10.97 -5.74 -17.28
C PHE A 135 11.22 -4.22 -17.22
N LYS A 136 11.70 -3.58 -18.30
CA LYS A 136 11.91 -2.12 -18.34
C LYS A 136 10.63 -1.34 -18.04
N ASN A 137 9.47 -1.85 -18.46
CA ASN A 137 8.19 -1.20 -18.19
C ASN A 137 7.87 -1.08 -16.68
N ASN A 138 8.44 -1.94 -15.83
CA ASN A 138 8.25 -1.88 -14.37
C ASN A 138 8.97 -0.67 -13.72
N PHE A 139 9.83 0.01 -14.46
CA PHE A 139 10.55 1.20 -14.01
C PHE A 139 9.97 2.49 -14.59
N VAL A 140 8.89 2.40 -15.37
CA VAL A 140 8.18 3.58 -15.86
C VAL A 140 7.43 4.25 -14.70
N LYS A 141 7.37 5.58 -14.72
CA LYS A 141 6.70 6.37 -13.69
C LYS A 141 5.18 6.21 -13.82
N ALA A 142 4.48 6.20 -12.69
CA ALA A 142 3.03 6.16 -12.64
C ALA A 142 2.45 7.37 -13.39
N PRO A 143 1.36 7.20 -14.16
CA PRO A 143 0.70 8.32 -14.82
C PRO A 143 0.23 9.37 -13.81
N ASP A 144 0.35 10.62 -14.23
CA ASP A 144 0.08 11.76 -13.39
C ASP A 144 -1.39 11.78 -12.90
N ASP A 145 -2.33 11.42 -13.77
CA ASP A 145 -3.77 11.45 -13.53
C ASP A 145 -4.30 10.41 -12.53
N VAL A 146 -3.53 9.38 -12.18
CA VAL A 146 -4.00 8.26 -11.34
C VAL A 146 -3.39 8.21 -9.94
N ALA A 147 -2.38 9.02 -9.65
CA ALA A 147 -1.64 8.94 -8.39
C ALA A 147 -1.48 10.29 -7.67
N THR A 148 -1.20 10.27 -6.37
CA THR A 148 -0.87 11.42 -5.51
C THR A 148 0.13 10.99 -4.43
N THR A 149 0.90 11.91 -3.84
CA THR A 149 1.74 11.61 -2.67
C THR A 149 1.15 12.06 -1.36
N TYR A 150 0.06 12.84 -1.42
CA TYR A 150 -0.46 13.55 -0.28
C TYR A 150 0.61 14.40 0.45
N ASN A 151 1.54 15.02 -0.27
CA ASN A 151 2.66 15.79 0.28
C ASN A 151 3.51 14.99 1.29
N VAL A 152 3.66 13.68 1.07
CA VAL A 152 4.62 12.85 1.80
C VAL A 152 5.94 12.84 1.01
N PRO A 153 7.08 13.20 1.63
CA PRO A 153 8.39 13.18 0.98
C PRO A 153 8.72 11.82 0.35
N TYR A 154 9.66 11.81 -0.60
CA TYR A 154 10.20 10.56 -1.14
C TYR A 154 10.84 9.73 -0.03
N ASP A 155 10.44 8.46 0.07
CA ASP A 155 10.89 7.58 1.13
C ASP A 155 11.74 6.43 0.58
N TYR A 156 13.07 6.59 0.64
CA TYR A 156 14.03 5.55 0.22
C TYR A 156 13.86 4.22 0.98
N LYS A 157 13.27 4.25 2.18
CA LYS A 157 13.03 3.09 3.03
C LYS A 157 11.59 2.58 2.95
N SER A 158 10.74 3.17 2.11
CA SER A 158 9.37 2.69 1.90
C SER A 158 9.38 1.20 1.60
N LEU A 159 8.46 0.47 2.20
CA LEU A 159 8.25 -0.95 1.87
C LEU A 159 7.88 -1.12 0.39
N MET A 160 7.34 -0.06 -0.24
CA MET A 160 6.96 -0.02 -1.65
C MET A 160 8.12 0.33 -2.58
N HIS A 161 9.35 0.52 -2.07
CA HIS A 161 10.50 0.84 -2.91
C HIS A 161 11.17 -0.44 -3.46
N TYR A 162 11.55 -0.45 -4.73
CA TYR A 162 12.35 -1.55 -5.29
C TYR A 162 13.73 -1.67 -4.63
N HIS A 163 14.18 -2.92 -4.49
CA HIS A 163 15.56 -3.24 -4.14
C HIS A 163 16.52 -2.75 -5.23
N ASN A 164 17.77 -2.43 -4.87
CA ASN A 164 18.77 -1.90 -5.79
C ASN A 164 18.96 -2.77 -7.04
N THR A 165 18.79 -4.09 -6.92
CA THR A 165 19.02 -5.08 -8.00
C THR A 165 17.72 -5.62 -8.63
N ALA A 166 16.57 -5.00 -8.38
CA ALA A 166 15.30 -5.45 -8.94
C ALA A 166 15.38 -5.62 -10.47
N TYR A 167 14.97 -6.78 -10.99
CA TYR A 167 15.01 -7.13 -12.41
C TYR A 167 16.38 -6.94 -13.09
N SER A 168 17.47 -7.12 -12.34
CA SER A 168 18.82 -7.04 -12.88
C SER A 168 19.15 -8.23 -13.78
N LYS A 169 19.74 -7.97 -14.95
CA LYS A 169 20.20 -9.00 -15.89
C LYS A 169 21.63 -9.48 -15.62
N ASN A 170 22.37 -8.79 -14.75
CA ASN A 170 23.81 -8.99 -14.54
C ASN A 170 24.22 -8.92 -13.06
N GLY A 171 23.26 -8.96 -12.14
CA GLY A 171 23.49 -8.85 -10.70
C GLY A 171 23.88 -7.45 -10.21
N LYS A 172 24.05 -6.46 -11.11
CA LYS A 172 24.36 -5.08 -10.76
C LYS A 172 23.10 -4.28 -10.42
N ASN A 173 23.27 -3.15 -9.75
CA ASN A 173 22.16 -2.25 -9.42
C ASN A 173 21.43 -1.78 -10.68
N THR A 174 20.10 -1.82 -10.64
CA THR A 174 19.18 -1.22 -11.62
C THR A 174 18.64 0.13 -11.13
N ILE A 175 18.74 0.41 -9.83
CA ILE A 175 18.33 1.68 -9.22
C ILE A 175 19.26 2.04 -8.06
N VAL A 176 19.67 3.31 -8.00
CA VAL A 176 20.53 3.86 -6.94
C VAL A 176 20.01 5.23 -6.48
N ALA A 177 20.20 5.56 -5.21
CA ALA A 177 19.90 6.90 -4.71
C ALA A 177 20.92 7.91 -5.25
N LYS A 178 20.46 9.11 -5.61
CA LYS A 178 21.30 10.16 -6.22
C LYS A 178 22.33 10.73 -5.27
N ASN A 179 21.95 10.93 -4.01
CA ASN A 179 22.82 11.56 -3.02
C ASN A 179 23.76 10.56 -2.33
N ASP A 180 23.47 9.27 -2.42
CA ASP A 180 24.29 8.21 -1.85
C ASP A 180 24.05 6.90 -2.60
N THR A 181 24.95 6.54 -3.50
CA THR A 181 24.83 5.32 -4.30
C THR A 181 25.08 4.05 -3.50
N SER A 182 25.59 4.16 -2.26
CA SER A 182 25.80 3.04 -1.34
C SER A 182 24.56 2.70 -0.52
N LEU A 183 23.53 3.56 -0.55
CA LEU A 183 22.29 3.35 0.17
C LEU A 183 21.57 2.08 -0.33
N ILE A 184 21.29 1.18 0.63
CA ILE A 184 20.51 -0.02 0.39
C ILE A 184 19.02 0.35 0.37
N LEU A 185 18.35 0.01 -0.72
CA LEU A 185 16.94 0.24 -1.00
C LEU A 185 16.16 -1.08 -0.95
N GLY A 186 14.84 -1.01 -0.80
CA GLY A 186 13.96 -2.18 -0.87
C GLY A 186 14.01 -3.11 0.34
N GLN A 187 13.99 -2.52 1.54
CA GLN A 187 13.81 -3.26 2.79
C GLN A 187 12.47 -4.01 2.83
N VAL A 188 12.42 -5.12 3.56
CA VAL A 188 11.21 -5.97 3.74
C VAL A 188 10.88 -6.22 5.23
N GLU A 189 11.30 -5.31 6.11
CA GLU A 189 11.01 -5.35 7.55
C GLU A 189 9.55 -4.96 7.84
N GLY A 190 9.01 -3.98 7.10
CA GLY A 190 7.62 -3.56 7.20
C GLY A 190 7.35 -2.12 6.71
N PRO A 191 6.08 -1.66 6.72
CA PRO A 191 5.72 -0.33 6.26
C PRO A 191 6.35 0.77 7.11
N THR A 192 6.90 1.80 6.46
CA THR A 192 7.39 3.00 7.15
C THR A 192 6.24 3.88 7.63
N GLU A 193 6.53 4.90 8.45
CA GLU A 193 5.52 5.91 8.79
C GLU A 193 5.03 6.66 7.53
N GLY A 194 5.88 6.80 6.51
CA GLY A 194 5.51 7.37 5.21
C GLY A 194 4.42 6.54 4.51
N ASP A 195 4.60 5.22 4.45
CA ASP A 195 3.62 4.28 3.88
C ASP A 195 2.29 4.35 4.64
N ILE A 196 2.35 4.25 5.98
CA ILE A 196 1.17 4.27 6.85
C ILE A 196 0.44 5.61 6.74
N LYS A 197 1.15 6.73 6.68
CA LYS A 197 0.56 8.07 6.52
C LYS A 197 -0.19 8.18 5.20
N LYS A 198 0.33 7.61 4.10
CA LYS A 198 -0.38 7.57 2.81
C LYS A 198 -1.67 6.76 2.91
N ILE A 199 -1.65 5.58 3.53
CA ILE A 199 -2.86 4.78 3.77
C ILE A 199 -3.89 5.52 4.62
N ARG A 200 -3.46 6.14 5.73
CA ARG A 200 -4.37 6.92 6.59
C ARG A 200 -5.06 8.04 5.82
N LYS A 201 -4.35 8.70 4.91
CA LYS A 201 -4.91 9.76 4.06
C LYS A 201 -5.83 9.22 2.95
N LEU A 202 -5.48 8.09 2.32
CA LEU A 202 -6.35 7.42 1.34
C LEU A 202 -7.72 7.10 1.92
N TYR A 203 -7.75 6.58 3.15
CA TYR A 203 -8.97 6.10 3.80
C TYR A 203 -9.55 7.06 4.84
N ASN A 204 -9.08 8.31 4.88
CA ASN A 204 -9.52 9.35 5.82
C ASN A 204 -9.62 8.83 7.27
N CYS A 205 -8.58 8.13 7.73
CA CYS A 205 -8.57 7.62 9.09
C CYS A 205 -8.61 8.79 10.08
N ILE A 206 -9.69 8.87 10.86
CA ILE A 206 -9.81 9.84 11.94
C ILE A 206 -8.75 9.49 12.98
N ASN A 207 -7.77 10.38 13.18
CA ASN A 207 -6.83 10.21 14.28
C ASN A 207 -7.63 10.20 15.59
N ALA A 208 -7.39 9.24 16.47
CA ALA A 208 -8.02 9.19 17.79
C ALA A 208 -7.72 10.43 18.67
N GLN A 209 -6.89 11.37 18.19
CA GLN A 209 -6.65 12.69 18.80
C GLN A 209 -7.62 13.79 18.31
N GLU A 210 -8.30 13.64 17.17
CA GLU A 210 -9.27 14.65 16.69
C GLU A 210 -10.66 14.45 17.32
N SER A 211 -10.99 13.24 17.75
CA SER A 211 -12.25 12.96 18.48
C SER A 211 -12.33 13.68 19.84
N THR A 212 -11.18 14.01 20.45
CA THR A 212 -11.11 14.75 21.71
C THR A 212 -11.27 16.27 21.56
N LEU A 213 -11.11 16.84 20.35
CA LEU A 213 -11.24 18.28 20.11
C LEU A 213 -12.66 18.72 19.72
N ILE A 214 -13.52 17.79 19.29
CA ILE A 214 -14.90 18.09 18.89
C ILE A 214 -15.83 18.14 20.11
N LEU A 215 -15.55 17.36 21.15
CA LEU A 215 -16.40 17.28 22.36
C LEU A 215 -16.42 18.56 23.24
N PRO A 216 -15.31 19.31 23.45
CA PRO A 216 -15.32 20.46 24.35
C PRO A 216 -16.14 21.65 23.82
N TRP A 217 -16.19 21.85 22.50
CA TRP A 217 -16.89 22.97 21.88
C TRP A 217 -18.40 22.75 21.77
N VAL A 218 -18.84 21.52 21.45
CA VAL A 218 -20.27 21.18 21.35
C VAL A 218 -20.95 21.28 22.72
N PHE A 219 -20.28 20.85 23.80
CA PHE A 219 -20.81 20.99 25.17
C PHE A 219 -20.91 22.46 25.63
N LYS A 220 -19.95 23.32 25.26
CA LYS A 220 -19.99 24.76 25.58
C LYS A 220 -21.13 25.50 24.86
N TRP A 221 -21.47 25.11 23.64
CA TRP A 221 -22.59 25.69 22.90
C TRP A 221 -23.97 25.27 23.45
N LEU A 222 -24.12 24.00 23.86
CA LEU A 222 -25.36 23.50 24.45
C LEU A 222 -25.64 24.07 25.86
N SER A 223 -24.59 24.41 26.60
CA SER A 223 -24.72 25.00 27.94
C SER A 223 -24.99 26.52 27.92
N SER A 224 -24.68 27.24 26.83
CA SER A 224 -25.00 28.68 26.72
C SER A 224 -26.46 28.96 26.30
N LYS A 225 -27.18 27.96 25.77
CA LYS A 225 -28.58 28.12 25.33
C LYS A 225 -29.66 27.76 26.37
N LYS A 226 -29.29 27.37 27.60
CA LYS A 226 -30.26 27.05 28.66
C LYS A 226 -30.66 28.21 29.57
N ASN A 227 -30.18 29.44 29.32
CA ASN A 227 -30.50 30.63 30.13
C ASN A 227 -31.30 31.70 29.36
N VAL A 228 -32.33 31.29 28.63
CA VAL A 228 -33.40 32.22 28.22
C VAL A 228 -34.68 31.74 28.90
N LYS A 229 -34.98 32.32 30.06
CA LYS A 229 -36.28 32.22 30.70
C LYS A 229 -37.24 33.17 29.98
N LEU A 230 -38.43 32.66 29.64
CA LEU A 230 -39.62 33.44 29.30
C LEU A 230 -40.04 34.31 30.49
#